data_AF-S0FE46-F1
#
_entry.id   AF-S0FE46-F1
#
_cell.length_a   1.000
_cell.length_b   1.000
_cell.length_c   1.000
_cell.angle_alpha   90.00
_cell.angle_beta   90.00
_cell.angle_gamma   90.00
#
_symmetry.space_group_name_H-M   'P 1'
#
loop_
_entity.id
_entity.type
_entity.pdbx_description
1 polymer ?
#
loop_
_entity_poly.entity_id
_entity_poly.type
_entity_poly.pdbx_seq_one_letter_code
_entity_poly.pdbx_strand_id
1 'polypeptide(L)'
;MKSKHLLMALLSGGLTFGSCTSTPHVPEGKYLIAGMLKNVPDSTVISLYKSDGKLLKQIQTDTVINGKFSFQDTVSSPSPQQLILLSDNEGFPGVWLYVWVQSGKYIQITGEDRLLPLWKVSSEIEEQQATNDFMALCPSERKRSMQWHAQESDLFRAAKGKNIDWKKIDSLRTLYDPLDSLIYVAELNYMKDAPITATWLNNYQSYSSFLQYNPEFGHKELIRSLYARMSEADKATEAGQIITGYMNLPETVNVGDEMADGDLYDLDGNVRHLSEFKGKYILLDFWSQGCGPCLQSLPELEEVTEQYKNQMVVVSISQDSEKSWKEFIAKKQLKGNQWNELLKGNTGLGAAYQVTGIPHYVMISPDGKVKQIWSGYGKGSLKAKMKELIQ
;
A
#
# COMPACT_ATOMS: atom_id res chain seq x y z
N MET A 1 6.32 -39.77 0.91
CA MET A 1 5.14 -40.63 1.13
C MET A 1 3.90 -39.73 1.16
N LYS A 2 3.07 -39.83 0.11
CA LYS A 2 1.75 -39.22 -0.14
C LYS A 2 1.60 -37.69 -0.03
N SER A 3 1.92 -37.02 -1.15
CA SER A 3 1.33 -35.74 -1.58
C SER A 3 -0.18 -35.91 -1.79
N LYS A 4 -1.00 -35.10 -1.13
CA LYS A 4 -2.42 -34.92 -1.47
C LYS A 4 -2.52 -33.71 -2.39
N HIS A 5 -2.50 -33.95 -3.69
CA HIS A 5 -2.98 -32.99 -4.67
C HIS A 5 -4.50 -32.89 -4.54
N LEU A 6 -4.98 -31.79 -3.97
CA LEU A 6 -6.40 -31.44 -4.00
C LEU A 6 -6.67 -30.87 -5.40
N LEU A 7 -7.27 -31.68 -6.27
CA LEU A 7 -7.84 -31.21 -7.53
C LEU A 7 -8.91 -30.16 -7.20
N MET A 8 -8.63 -28.90 -7.52
CA MET A 8 -9.64 -27.84 -7.54
C MET A 8 -10.53 -28.11 -8.74
N ALA A 9 -11.77 -28.57 -8.48
CA ALA A 9 -12.75 -28.78 -9.52
C ALA A 9 -13.11 -27.43 -10.16
N LEU A 10 -12.80 -27.28 -11.44
CA LEU A 10 -13.38 -26.27 -12.33
C LEU A 10 -14.89 -26.50 -12.37
N LEU A 11 -15.63 -25.81 -11.51
CA LEU A 11 -17.05 -25.60 -11.69
C LEU A 11 -17.22 -24.55 -12.78
N SER A 12 -17.16 -25.00 -14.03
CA SER A 12 -17.71 -24.28 -15.19
C SER A 12 -19.24 -24.25 -15.06
N GLY A 13 -19.74 -23.50 -14.09
CA GLY A 13 -21.14 -23.12 -13.98
C GLY A 13 -21.39 -21.98 -14.95
N GLY A 14 -21.62 -22.30 -16.23
CA GLY A 14 -22.11 -21.33 -17.20
C GLY A 14 -23.45 -20.78 -16.74
N LEU A 15 -23.46 -19.59 -16.15
CA LEU A 15 -24.68 -18.81 -15.92
C LEU A 15 -25.18 -18.32 -17.28
N THR A 16 -26.12 -19.05 -17.86
CA THR A 16 -26.94 -18.59 -18.98
C THR A 16 -27.90 -17.52 -18.47
N PHE A 17 -27.48 -16.25 -18.53
CA PHE A 17 -28.36 -15.12 -18.32
C PHE A 17 -29.26 -14.96 -19.55
N GLY A 18 -30.43 -15.62 -19.53
CA GLY A 18 -31.58 -15.20 -20.32
C GLY A 18 -32.03 -13.81 -19.88
N SER A 19 -32.62 -13.04 -20.79
CA SER A 19 -33.08 -11.67 -20.54
C SER A 19 -34.21 -11.63 -19.51
N CYS A 20 -33.85 -11.61 -18.23
CA CYS A 20 -34.70 -11.21 -17.12
C CYS A 20 -33.93 -10.16 -16.33
N THR A 21 -34.51 -8.96 -16.24
CA THR A 21 -33.97 -7.73 -15.64
C THR A 21 -33.91 -7.74 -14.11
N SER A 22 -33.87 -8.92 -13.47
CA SER A 22 -33.78 -9.04 -12.01
C SER A 22 -32.33 -9.17 -11.58
N THR A 23 -31.89 -8.28 -10.68
CA THR A 23 -30.62 -8.41 -9.95
C THR A 23 -30.48 -9.82 -9.38
N PRO A 24 -29.34 -10.51 -9.58
CA PRO A 24 -29.13 -11.84 -9.01
C PRO A 24 -29.32 -11.83 -7.50
N HIS A 25 -30.05 -12.83 -6.98
CA HIS A 25 -30.14 -13.04 -5.54
C HIS A 25 -28.82 -13.59 -5.01
N VAL A 26 -28.26 -12.93 -3.98
CA VAL A 26 -27.03 -13.34 -3.31
C VAL A 26 -27.37 -13.76 -1.88
N PRO A 27 -27.03 -14.99 -1.46
CA PRO A 27 -27.31 -15.44 -0.10
C PRO A 27 -26.59 -14.61 0.98
N GLU A 28 -27.20 -14.50 2.15
CA GLU A 28 -26.54 -13.96 3.34
C GLU A 28 -25.22 -14.71 3.64
N GLY A 29 -24.23 -13.97 4.11
CA GLY A 29 -22.86 -14.41 4.34
C GLY A 29 -22.00 -14.49 3.08
N LYS A 30 -22.54 -14.12 1.89
CA LYS A 30 -21.81 -14.13 0.61
C LYS A 30 -21.92 -12.79 -0.13
N TYR A 31 -21.03 -12.59 -1.10
CA TYR A 31 -21.12 -11.53 -2.10
C TYR A 31 -20.96 -12.11 -3.51
N LEU A 32 -21.43 -11.38 -4.52
CA LEU A 32 -21.19 -11.69 -5.94
C LEU A 32 -20.78 -10.43 -6.70
N ILE A 33 -19.58 -10.45 -7.28
CA ILE A 33 -19.12 -9.46 -8.26
C ILE A 33 -19.25 -10.07 -9.65
N ALA A 34 -19.90 -9.38 -10.58
CA ALA A 34 -20.00 -9.83 -11.97
C ALA A 34 -19.66 -8.69 -12.94
N GLY A 35 -18.73 -8.97 -13.86
CA GLY A 35 -18.27 -8.04 -14.87
C GLY A 35 -18.82 -8.32 -16.25
N MET A 36 -19.13 -7.25 -16.99
CA MET A 36 -19.44 -7.28 -18.42
C MET A 36 -18.61 -6.22 -19.15
N LEU A 37 -17.69 -6.66 -19.99
CA LEU A 37 -16.69 -5.83 -20.65
C LEU A 37 -16.91 -5.86 -22.16
N LYS A 38 -16.75 -4.70 -22.79
CA LYS A 38 -16.62 -4.57 -24.25
C LYS A 38 -15.18 -4.24 -24.59
N ASN A 39 -14.72 -4.70 -25.75
CA ASN A 39 -13.37 -4.43 -26.28
C ASN A 39 -12.20 -4.83 -25.36
N VAL A 40 -12.45 -5.75 -24.41
CA VAL A 40 -11.43 -6.38 -23.58
C VAL A 40 -11.24 -7.81 -24.07
N PRO A 41 -10.00 -8.27 -24.35
CA PRO A 41 -9.76 -9.62 -24.85
C PRO A 41 -10.27 -10.73 -23.92
N ASP A 42 -10.77 -11.81 -24.50
CA ASP A 42 -11.19 -13.04 -23.80
C ASP A 42 -10.03 -13.86 -23.16
N SER A 43 -8.83 -13.28 -23.11
CA SER A 43 -7.67 -13.85 -22.41
C SER A 43 -7.17 -12.93 -21.30
N THR A 44 -7.85 -11.81 -21.07
CA THR A 44 -7.52 -10.88 -20.00
C THR A 44 -7.80 -11.53 -18.66
N VAL A 45 -6.81 -11.49 -17.78
CA VAL A 45 -6.88 -12.01 -16.42
C VAL A 45 -7.19 -10.84 -15.48
N ILE A 46 -8.25 -10.98 -14.70
CA ILE A 46 -8.63 -10.04 -13.66
C ILE A 46 -8.38 -10.72 -12.32
N SER A 47 -7.66 -10.05 -11.44
CA SER A 47 -7.32 -10.55 -10.11
C SER A 47 -7.97 -9.68 -9.05
N LEU A 48 -8.51 -10.34 -8.02
CA LEU A 48 -9.14 -9.74 -6.87
C LEU A 48 -8.19 -9.81 -5.67
N TYR A 49 -8.00 -8.67 -5.02
CA TYR A 49 -7.10 -8.49 -3.89
C TYR A 49 -7.85 -7.97 -2.67
N LYS A 50 -7.30 -8.30 -1.51
CA LYS A 50 -7.65 -7.72 -0.22
C LYS A 50 -6.43 -7.04 0.37
N SER A 51 -6.59 -5.81 0.86
CA SER A 51 -5.55 -5.13 1.64
C SER A 51 -5.60 -5.61 3.09
N ASP A 52 -4.44 -5.83 3.70
CA ASP A 52 -4.30 -6.01 5.15
C ASP A 52 -3.78 -4.75 5.87
N GLY A 53 -3.83 -3.60 5.17
CA GLY A 53 -3.35 -2.31 5.65
C GLY A 53 -1.90 -2.00 5.25
N LYS A 54 -1.11 -3.00 4.84
CA LYS A 54 0.28 -2.79 4.39
C LYS A 54 0.62 -3.53 3.10
N LEU A 55 0.02 -4.70 2.86
CA LEU A 55 0.23 -5.52 1.67
C LEU A 55 -1.10 -5.85 0.98
N LEU A 56 -1.01 -6.02 -0.34
CA LEU A 56 -2.11 -6.57 -1.14
C LEU A 56 -1.96 -8.08 -1.22
N LYS A 57 -2.97 -8.80 -0.72
CA LYS A 57 -3.07 -10.24 -0.86
C LYS A 57 -4.04 -10.59 -1.97
N GLN A 58 -3.55 -11.27 -3.01
CA GLN A 58 -4.42 -11.84 -4.05
C GLN A 58 -5.29 -12.94 -3.42
N ILE A 59 -6.60 -12.84 -3.61
CA ILE A 59 -7.57 -13.80 -3.06
C ILE A 59 -8.25 -14.64 -4.13
N GLN A 60 -8.52 -14.08 -5.31
CA GLN A 60 -9.12 -14.79 -6.43
C GLN A 60 -8.60 -14.24 -7.77
N THR A 61 -8.77 -15.01 -8.83
CA THR A 61 -8.50 -14.61 -10.21
C THR A 61 -9.54 -15.25 -11.11
N ASP A 62 -9.97 -14.51 -12.13
CA ASP A 62 -10.82 -15.01 -13.20
C ASP A 62 -10.32 -14.49 -14.56
N THR A 63 -10.68 -15.19 -15.62
CA THR A 63 -10.33 -14.81 -17.00
C THR A 63 -11.59 -14.34 -17.71
N VAL A 64 -11.49 -13.20 -18.40
CA VAL A 64 -12.59 -12.68 -19.21
C VAL A 64 -12.92 -13.70 -20.30
N ILE A 65 -14.17 -14.17 -20.39
CA ILE A 65 -14.62 -15.08 -21.46
C ILE A 65 -15.95 -14.57 -22.00
N ASN A 66 -16.04 -14.37 -23.33
CA ASN A 66 -17.14 -13.69 -23.98
C ASN A 66 -17.47 -12.34 -23.31
N GLY A 67 -16.43 -11.57 -22.98
CA GLY A 67 -16.56 -10.30 -22.27
C GLY A 67 -17.06 -10.38 -20.82
N LYS A 68 -17.05 -11.55 -20.16
CA LYS A 68 -17.56 -11.72 -18.79
C LYS A 68 -16.50 -12.24 -17.83
N PHE A 69 -16.55 -11.81 -16.58
CA PHE A 69 -15.79 -12.37 -15.45
C PHE A 69 -16.65 -12.32 -14.18
N SER A 70 -16.31 -13.09 -13.14
CA SER A 70 -17.03 -13.09 -11.87
C SER A 70 -16.17 -13.49 -10.68
N PHE A 71 -16.51 -12.95 -9.51
CA PHE A 71 -15.93 -13.34 -8.23
C PHE A 71 -17.04 -13.57 -7.21
N GLN A 72 -16.89 -14.61 -6.39
CA GLN A 72 -17.82 -14.88 -5.30
C GLN A 72 -17.05 -15.47 -4.12
N ASP A 73 -17.38 -15.03 -2.92
CA ASP A 73 -16.84 -15.61 -1.69
C ASP A 73 -17.77 -15.33 -0.51
N THR A 74 -17.37 -15.82 0.65
CA THR A 74 -17.97 -15.51 1.94
C THR A 74 -17.46 -14.19 2.50
N VAL A 75 -18.33 -13.49 3.24
CA VAL A 75 -17.99 -12.28 4.00
C VAL A 75 -18.52 -12.45 5.41
N SER A 76 -17.62 -12.54 6.38
CA SER A 76 -17.96 -12.77 7.80
C SER A 76 -18.37 -11.49 8.53
N SER A 77 -18.06 -10.32 7.96
CA SER A 77 -18.35 -9.01 8.54
C SER A 77 -19.73 -8.53 8.09
N PRO A 78 -20.57 -8.00 9.00
CA PRO A 78 -21.81 -7.34 8.61
C PRO A 78 -21.57 -5.97 7.93
N SER A 79 -20.45 -5.31 8.27
CA SER A 79 -20.02 -4.05 7.65
C SER A 79 -19.41 -4.29 6.26
N PRO A 80 -19.66 -3.38 5.29
CA PRO A 80 -19.03 -3.40 3.98
C PRO A 80 -17.51 -3.47 4.05
N GLN A 81 -16.91 -4.17 3.08
CA GLN A 81 -15.46 -4.32 2.94
C GLN A 81 -15.03 -3.86 1.55
N GLN A 82 -13.94 -3.10 1.47
CA GLN A 82 -13.37 -2.69 0.19
C GLN A 82 -12.39 -3.76 -0.31
N LEU A 83 -12.58 -4.19 -1.55
CA LEU A 83 -11.69 -5.05 -2.31
C LEU A 83 -11.12 -4.30 -3.52
N ILE A 84 -10.10 -4.89 -4.13
CA ILE A 84 -9.29 -4.25 -5.18
C ILE A 84 -9.27 -5.19 -6.39
N LEU A 85 -9.68 -4.70 -7.56
CA LEU A 85 -9.50 -5.39 -8.83
C LEU A 85 -8.27 -4.81 -9.54
N LEU A 86 -7.46 -5.71 -10.10
CA LEU A 86 -6.26 -5.38 -10.87
C LEU A 86 -6.13 -6.31 -12.08
N SER A 87 -5.45 -5.84 -13.11
CA SER A 87 -4.99 -6.66 -14.23
C SER A 87 -3.59 -6.22 -14.63
N ASP A 88 -2.69 -7.18 -14.79
CA ASP A 88 -1.31 -6.97 -15.25
C ASP A 88 -1.17 -7.23 -16.76
N ASN A 89 -2.30 -7.36 -17.48
CA ASN A 89 -2.30 -7.53 -18.92
C ASN A 89 -1.86 -6.25 -19.65
N GLU A 90 -1.36 -6.41 -20.87
CA GLU A 90 -0.98 -5.28 -21.74
C GLU A 90 -2.15 -4.29 -21.95
N GLY A 91 -1.85 -2.99 -21.93
CA GLY A 91 -2.80 -1.90 -22.10
C GLY A 91 -3.62 -1.55 -20.84
N PHE A 92 -3.39 -2.21 -19.70
CA PHE A 92 -3.99 -1.81 -18.42
C PHE A 92 -3.10 -0.79 -17.69
N PRO A 93 -3.68 0.19 -16.97
CA PRO A 93 -2.96 1.32 -16.38
C PRO A 93 -2.07 0.99 -15.19
N GLY A 94 -2.03 -0.26 -14.71
CA GLY A 94 -1.33 -0.60 -13.46
C GLY A 94 -1.96 0.02 -12.21
N VAL A 95 -3.13 0.65 -12.37
CA VAL A 95 -3.94 1.25 -11.30
C VAL A 95 -5.18 0.38 -11.07
N TRP A 96 -5.63 0.29 -9.83
CA TRP A 96 -6.72 -0.58 -9.41
C TRP A 96 -8.12 0.06 -9.52
N LEU A 97 -9.13 -0.80 -9.51
CA LEU A 97 -10.54 -0.45 -9.27
C LEU A 97 -10.93 -0.89 -7.87
N TYR A 98 -11.40 0.04 -7.05
CA TYR A 98 -11.98 -0.28 -5.75
C TYR A 98 -13.42 -0.76 -5.91
N VAL A 99 -13.76 -1.84 -5.20
CA VAL A 99 -15.09 -2.42 -5.18
C VAL A 99 -15.48 -2.75 -3.75
N TRP A 100 -16.61 -2.22 -3.29
CA TRP A 100 -17.16 -2.57 -1.99
C TRP A 100 -18.03 -3.82 -2.08
N VAL A 101 -17.87 -4.72 -1.12
CA VAL A 101 -18.67 -5.94 -0.97
C VAL A 101 -19.31 -6.00 0.41
N GLN A 102 -20.49 -6.61 0.50
CA GLN A 102 -21.22 -6.80 1.75
C GLN A 102 -22.06 -8.07 1.67
N SER A 103 -22.39 -8.65 2.83
CA SER A 103 -23.28 -9.81 2.96
C SER A 103 -24.58 -9.61 2.18
N GLY A 104 -24.92 -10.60 1.34
CA GLY A 104 -26.15 -10.61 0.56
C GLY A 104 -26.16 -9.63 -0.62
N LYS A 105 -25.04 -8.99 -0.97
CA LYS A 105 -24.99 -7.96 -2.02
C LYS A 105 -24.42 -8.47 -3.35
N TYR A 106 -25.06 -8.02 -4.42
CA TYR A 106 -24.61 -8.14 -5.80
C TYR A 106 -23.95 -6.85 -6.26
N ILE A 107 -22.84 -6.98 -6.98
CA ILE A 107 -22.07 -5.88 -7.53
C ILE A 107 -21.88 -6.12 -9.03
N GLN A 108 -22.38 -5.19 -9.84
CA GLN A 108 -22.20 -5.22 -11.27
C GLN A 108 -21.06 -4.30 -11.70
N ILE A 109 -20.17 -4.80 -12.55
CA ILE A 109 -19.09 -4.01 -13.15
C ILE A 109 -19.30 -3.98 -14.66
N THR A 110 -19.22 -2.79 -15.26
CA THR A 110 -19.27 -2.62 -16.72
C THR A 110 -18.12 -1.76 -17.21
N GLY A 111 -17.45 -2.18 -18.29
CA GLY A 111 -16.32 -1.49 -18.88
C GLY A 111 -16.34 -1.55 -20.40
N GLU A 112 -15.77 -0.53 -21.06
CA GLU A 112 -15.75 -0.42 -22.53
C GLU A 112 -14.35 -0.54 -23.15
N ASP A 113 -13.32 -0.56 -22.31
CA ASP A 113 -11.91 -0.62 -22.68
C ASP A 113 -11.08 -1.20 -21.51
N ARG A 114 -9.75 -1.15 -21.62
CA ARG A 114 -8.81 -1.66 -20.60
C ARG A 114 -8.50 -0.66 -19.48
N LEU A 115 -9.16 0.51 -19.44
CA LEU A 115 -8.98 1.51 -18.40
C LEU A 115 -9.78 1.12 -17.15
N LEU A 116 -9.35 0.01 -16.53
CA LEU A 116 -10.02 -0.66 -15.40
C LEU A 116 -10.49 0.26 -14.27
N PRO A 117 -9.71 1.28 -13.82
CA PRO A 117 -10.18 2.21 -12.79
C PRO A 117 -11.43 3.00 -13.18
N LEU A 118 -11.73 3.13 -14.48
CA LEU A 118 -12.87 3.89 -15.01
C LEU A 118 -14.09 3.02 -15.28
N TRP A 119 -14.01 1.72 -15.02
CA TRP A 119 -15.16 0.83 -15.15
C TRP A 119 -16.24 1.23 -14.14
N LYS A 120 -17.49 1.25 -14.61
CA LYS A 120 -18.63 1.59 -13.77
C LYS A 120 -18.94 0.43 -12.83
N VAL A 121 -19.05 0.73 -11.54
CA VAL A 121 -19.46 -0.23 -10.51
C VAL A 121 -20.85 0.16 -10.02
N SER A 122 -21.80 -0.76 -10.05
CA SER A 122 -23.18 -0.55 -9.61
C SER A 122 -23.51 -1.53 -8.50
N SER A 123 -23.85 -1.01 -7.32
CA SER A 123 -24.33 -1.79 -6.18
C SER A 123 -25.22 -0.94 -5.27
N GLU A 124 -25.94 -1.60 -4.37
CA GLU A 124 -26.75 -0.95 -3.33
C GLU A 124 -25.94 -0.52 -2.10
N ILE A 125 -24.62 -0.70 -2.12
CA ILE A 125 -23.74 -0.42 -0.97
C ILE A 125 -23.45 1.08 -0.94
N GLU A 126 -23.73 1.74 0.18
CA GLU A 126 -23.59 3.20 0.33
C GLU A 126 -22.15 3.67 0.08
N GLU A 127 -21.15 2.94 0.56
CA GLU A 127 -19.74 3.25 0.34
C GLU A 127 -19.35 3.15 -1.14
N GLN A 128 -19.99 2.25 -1.91
CA GLN A 128 -19.78 2.17 -3.36
C GLN A 128 -20.38 3.38 -4.07
N GLN A 129 -21.55 3.86 -3.63
CA GLN A 129 -22.15 5.08 -4.18
C GLN A 129 -21.23 6.28 -3.91
N ALA A 130 -20.71 6.40 -2.69
CA ALA A 130 -19.71 7.42 -2.36
C ALA A 130 -18.46 7.29 -3.24
N THR A 131 -17.93 6.07 -3.47
CA THR A 131 -16.79 5.86 -4.39
C THR A 131 -17.13 6.31 -5.81
N ASN A 132 -18.33 6.04 -6.30
CA ASN A 132 -18.77 6.46 -7.62
C ASN A 132 -18.86 7.98 -7.75
N ASP A 133 -19.27 8.69 -6.70
CA ASP A 133 -19.33 10.16 -6.70
C ASP A 133 -17.94 10.79 -6.87
N PHE A 134 -16.92 10.26 -6.17
CA PHE A 134 -15.52 10.68 -6.40
C PHE A 134 -15.06 10.40 -7.83
N MET A 135 -15.36 9.19 -8.35
CA MET A 135 -14.95 8.79 -9.70
C MET A 135 -15.67 9.56 -10.81
N ALA A 136 -16.83 10.16 -10.53
CA ALA A 136 -17.55 11.03 -11.45
C ALA A 136 -16.88 12.41 -11.64
N LEU A 137 -15.96 12.81 -10.75
CA LEU A 137 -15.22 14.06 -10.87
C LEU A 137 -14.16 13.97 -11.99
N CYS A 138 -14.01 15.03 -12.76
CA CYS A 138 -12.99 15.17 -13.81
C CYS A 138 -12.90 13.98 -14.79
N PRO A 139 -14.03 13.53 -15.39
CA PRO A 139 -14.06 12.29 -16.19
C PRO A 139 -13.14 12.34 -17.41
N SER A 140 -13.01 13.52 -18.03
CA SER A 140 -12.14 13.74 -19.20
C SER A 140 -10.66 13.63 -18.83
N GLU A 141 -10.27 14.27 -17.73
CA GLU A 141 -8.91 14.27 -17.21
C GLU A 141 -8.51 12.86 -16.74
N ARG A 142 -9.40 12.18 -15.99
CA ARG A 142 -9.19 10.79 -15.55
C ARG A 142 -8.97 9.87 -16.74
N LYS A 143 -9.81 9.96 -17.77
CA LYS A 143 -9.66 9.14 -18.98
C LYS A 143 -8.30 9.35 -19.64
N ARG A 144 -7.88 10.60 -19.80
CA ARG A 144 -6.60 10.92 -20.42
C ARG A 144 -5.41 10.51 -19.56
N SER A 145 -5.47 10.72 -18.25
CA SER A 145 -4.44 10.27 -17.30
C SER A 145 -4.27 8.74 -17.37
N MET A 146 -5.38 7.98 -17.32
CA MET A 146 -5.32 6.52 -17.36
C MET A 146 -4.78 5.97 -18.69
N GLN A 147 -4.97 6.67 -19.81
CA GLN A 147 -4.36 6.30 -21.08
C GLN A 147 -2.82 6.41 -21.06
N TRP A 148 -2.27 7.41 -20.36
CA TRP A 148 -0.83 7.56 -20.21
C TRP A 148 -0.26 6.58 -19.18
N HIS A 149 -0.97 6.33 -18.08
CA HIS A 149 -0.61 5.29 -17.12
C HIS A 149 -0.57 3.89 -17.77
N ALA A 150 -1.47 3.60 -18.71
CA ALA A 150 -1.42 2.36 -19.48
C ALA A 150 -0.13 2.24 -20.31
N GLN A 151 0.27 3.31 -20.99
CA GLN A 151 1.52 3.32 -21.76
C GLN A 151 2.75 3.21 -20.86
N GLU A 152 2.76 3.89 -19.71
CA GLU A 152 3.85 3.78 -18.73
C GLU A 152 3.95 2.35 -18.19
N SER A 153 2.81 1.75 -17.81
CA SER A 153 2.75 0.38 -17.33
C SER A 153 3.22 -0.63 -18.39
N ASP A 154 2.89 -0.39 -19.67
CA ASP A 154 3.40 -1.20 -20.79
C ASP A 154 4.92 -1.15 -20.90
N LEU A 155 5.55 0.02 -20.65
CA LEU A 155 7.01 0.14 -20.64
C LEU A 155 7.65 -0.66 -19.49
N PHE A 156 7.09 -0.59 -18.28
CA PHE A 156 7.58 -1.38 -17.16
C PHE A 156 7.43 -2.89 -17.42
N ARG A 157 6.27 -3.32 -17.96
CA ARG A 157 6.02 -4.72 -18.32
C ARG A 157 6.96 -5.21 -19.42
N ALA A 158 7.23 -4.38 -20.44
CA ALA A 158 8.17 -4.70 -21.50
C ALA A 158 9.62 -4.82 -20.98
N ALA A 159 10.01 -3.98 -20.01
CA ALA A 159 11.35 -4.00 -19.45
C ALA A 159 11.65 -5.25 -18.60
N LYS A 160 10.63 -5.90 -17.99
CA LYS A 160 10.79 -7.10 -17.13
C LYS A 160 11.90 -6.94 -16.07
N GLY A 161 12.00 -5.77 -15.46
CA GLY A 161 13.04 -5.45 -14.47
C GLY A 161 14.46 -5.23 -15.03
N LYS A 162 14.59 -5.01 -16.34
CA LYS A 162 15.85 -4.62 -17.02
C LYS A 162 15.85 -3.12 -17.34
N ASN A 163 16.80 -2.64 -18.15
CA ASN A 163 16.96 -1.23 -18.55
C ASN A 163 15.63 -0.56 -18.95
N ILE A 164 15.10 0.27 -18.07
CA ILE A 164 13.93 1.13 -18.30
C ILE A 164 14.37 2.39 -19.04
N ASP A 165 13.61 2.80 -20.05
CA ASP A 165 13.81 4.09 -20.73
C ASP A 165 13.18 5.21 -19.90
N TRP A 166 13.94 5.69 -18.92
CA TRP A 166 13.50 6.75 -18.00
C TRP A 166 13.11 8.05 -18.72
N LYS A 167 13.74 8.39 -19.85
CA LYS A 167 13.36 9.60 -20.60
C LYS A 167 11.93 9.51 -21.13
N LYS A 168 11.51 8.32 -21.57
CA LYS A 168 10.14 8.09 -22.04
C LYS A 168 9.15 8.09 -20.88
N ILE A 169 9.52 7.51 -19.74
CA ILE A 169 8.74 7.54 -18.50
C ILE A 169 8.50 8.99 -18.05
N ASP A 170 9.56 9.79 -17.95
CA ASP A 170 9.49 11.20 -17.55
C ASP A 170 8.64 12.04 -18.51
N SER A 171 8.73 11.74 -19.82
CA SER A 171 7.89 12.40 -20.83
C SER A 171 6.40 12.08 -20.65
N LEU A 172 6.06 10.84 -20.28
CA LEU A 172 4.68 10.45 -19.99
C LEU A 172 4.15 11.10 -18.71
N ARG A 173 4.96 11.12 -17.64
CA ARG A 173 4.64 11.77 -16.37
C ARG A 173 4.34 13.26 -16.52
N THR A 174 5.14 13.95 -17.33
CA THR A 174 4.89 15.35 -17.69
C THR A 174 3.50 15.58 -18.32
N LEU A 175 2.89 14.55 -18.94
CA LEU A 175 1.56 14.63 -19.52
C LEU A 175 0.43 14.32 -18.53
N TYR A 176 0.62 13.39 -17.58
CA TYR A 176 -0.44 12.97 -16.67
C TYR A 176 -0.35 13.58 -15.27
N ASP A 177 0.84 13.93 -14.75
CA ASP A 177 0.99 14.53 -13.42
C ASP A 177 0.13 15.79 -13.23
N PRO A 178 0.03 16.72 -14.21
CA PRO A 178 -0.86 17.87 -14.08
C PRO A 178 -2.35 17.49 -14.06
N LEU A 179 -2.73 16.42 -14.78
CA LEU A 179 -4.11 15.92 -14.80
C LEU A 179 -4.47 15.28 -13.46
N ASP A 180 -3.58 14.46 -12.91
CA ASP A 180 -3.75 13.86 -11.59
C ASP A 180 -3.83 14.92 -10.50
N SER A 181 -3.00 15.97 -10.60
CA SER A 181 -3.09 17.11 -9.70
C SER A 181 -4.47 17.79 -9.76
N LEU A 182 -5.00 18.04 -10.96
CA LEU A 182 -6.35 18.60 -11.11
C LEU A 182 -7.43 17.69 -10.51
N ILE A 183 -7.31 16.38 -10.71
CA ILE A 183 -8.23 15.39 -10.15
C ILE A 183 -8.18 15.43 -8.61
N TYR A 184 -6.99 15.38 -8.01
CA TYR A 184 -6.83 15.43 -6.55
C TYR A 184 -7.39 16.71 -5.95
N VAL A 185 -7.22 17.86 -6.63
CA VAL A 185 -7.83 19.13 -6.20
C VAL A 185 -9.35 19.08 -6.26
N ALA A 186 -9.92 18.52 -7.32
CA ALA A 186 -11.36 18.39 -7.44
C ALA A 186 -11.93 17.49 -6.33
N GLU A 187 -11.28 16.35 -6.06
CA GLU A 187 -11.65 15.45 -4.98
C GLU A 187 -11.55 16.13 -3.61
N LEU A 188 -10.43 16.80 -3.30
CA LEU A 188 -10.26 17.54 -2.03
C LEU A 188 -11.27 18.68 -1.86
N ASN A 189 -11.67 19.36 -2.93
CA ASN A 189 -12.71 20.39 -2.86
C ASN A 189 -14.10 19.79 -2.65
N TYR A 190 -14.43 18.70 -3.35
CA TYR A 190 -15.67 17.95 -3.11
C TYR A 190 -15.77 17.46 -1.66
N MET A 191 -14.65 17.03 -1.09
CA MET A 191 -14.54 16.59 0.30
C MET A 191 -14.84 17.67 1.34
N LYS A 192 -14.97 18.94 0.98
CA LYS A 192 -15.34 20.01 1.94
C LYS A 192 -16.79 19.90 2.40
N ASP A 193 -17.66 19.46 1.49
CA ASP A 193 -19.11 19.40 1.72
C ASP A 193 -19.65 17.96 1.72
N ALA A 194 -18.94 17.02 1.10
CA ALA A 194 -19.34 15.61 1.05
C ALA A 194 -19.47 14.98 2.46
N PRO A 195 -20.43 14.07 2.68
CA PRO A 195 -20.53 13.31 3.93
C PRO A 195 -19.25 12.52 4.22
N ILE A 196 -18.87 12.43 5.50
CA ILE A 196 -17.75 11.59 5.92
C ILE A 196 -18.24 10.13 5.93
N THR A 197 -17.82 9.38 4.93
CA THR A 197 -18.04 7.94 4.78
C THR A 197 -16.71 7.18 4.90
N ALA A 198 -16.74 5.85 4.95
CA ALA A 198 -15.50 5.07 4.89
C ALA A 198 -14.69 5.34 3.61
N THR A 199 -15.36 5.57 2.47
CA THR A 199 -14.71 6.02 1.23
C THR A 199 -14.04 7.38 1.41
N TRP A 200 -14.71 8.34 2.04
CA TRP A 200 -14.14 9.66 2.31
C TRP A 200 -12.86 9.54 3.16
N LEU A 201 -12.91 8.72 4.22
CA LEU A 201 -11.75 8.49 5.10
C LEU A 201 -10.60 7.80 4.37
N ASN A 202 -10.88 6.80 3.54
CA ASN A 202 -9.85 6.10 2.77
C ASN A 202 -9.16 7.06 1.77
N ASN A 203 -9.94 7.86 1.03
CA ASN A 203 -9.38 8.86 0.12
C ASN A 203 -8.60 9.93 0.90
N TYR A 204 -9.12 10.40 2.03
CA TYR A 204 -8.45 11.39 2.85
C TYR A 204 -7.13 10.88 3.44
N GLN A 205 -7.08 9.62 3.84
CA GLN A 205 -5.85 8.96 4.27
C GLN A 205 -4.79 9.00 3.15
N SER A 206 -5.16 8.65 1.92
CA SER A 206 -4.26 8.72 0.77
C SER A 206 -3.74 10.14 0.55
N TYR A 207 -4.62 11.15 0.57
CA TYR A 207 -4.18 12.54 0.41
C TYR A 207 -3.34 13.05 1.57
N SER A 208 -3.65 12.65 2.80
CA SER A 208 -2.86 13.00 3.99
C SER A 208 -1.44 12.46 3.89
N SER A 209 -1.25 11.29 3.27
CA SER A 209 0.09 10.74 3.04
C SER A 209 0.97 11.61 2.13
N PHE A 210 0.39 12.44 1.26
CA PHE A 210 1.15 13.35 0.40
C PHE A 210 1.86 14.45 1.19
N LEU A 211 1.40 14.77 2.42
CA LEU A 211 2.12 15.68 3.31
C LEU A 211 3.52 15.20 3.66
N GLN A 212 3.75 13.89 3.63
CA GLN A 212 5.04 13.28 3.89
C GLN A 212 5.94 13.29 2.65
N TYR A 213 5.40 12.90 1.49
CA TYR A 213 6.22 12.61 0.30
C TYR A 213 6.29 13.76 -0.71
N ASN A 214 5.37 14.70 -0.64
CA ASN A 214 5.32 15.84 -1.55
C ASN A 214 4.75 17.08 -0.83
N PRO A 215 5.51 17.65 0.13
CA PRO A 215 5.02 18.78 0.94
C PRO A 215 4.75 20.05 0.10
N GLU A 216 5.39 20.17 -1.06
CA GLU A 216 5.20 21.24 -2.05
C GLU A 216 4.01 21.00 -2.98
N PHE A 217 3.35 19.83 -2.90
CA PHE A 217 2.06 19.62 -3.54
C PHE A 217 1.08 20.61 -2.91
N GLY A 218 0.73 21.66 -3.66
CA GLY A 218 0.11 22.93 -3.21
C GLY A 218 -1.27 22.85 -2.56
N HIS A 219 -1.65 21.69 -2.03
CA HIS A 219 -2.89 21.40 -1.34
C HIS A 219 -2.68 21.06 0.14
N LYS A 220 -1.47 21.22 0.68
CA LYS A 220 -1.16 21.02 2.11
C LYS A 220 -2.16 21.71 3.04
N GLU A 221 -2.46 22.98 2.80
CA GLU A 221 -3.40 23.74 3.64
C GLU A 221 -4.84 23.21 3.52
N LEU A 222 -5.26 22.83 2.31
CA LEU A 222 -6.58 22.22 2.10
C LEU A 222 -6.66 20.86 2.81
N ILE A 223 -5.66 19.99 2.63
CA ILE A 223 -5.54 18.70 3.32
C ILE A 223 -5.63 18.92 4.83
N ARG A 224 -4.84 19.83 5.41
CA ARG A 224 -4.87 20.11 6.85
C ARG A 224 -6.23 20.63 7.33
N SER A 225 -6.89 21.48 6.55
CA SER A 225 -8.19 22.03 6.93
C SER A 225 -9.31 20.98 7.01
N LEU A 226 -9.25 19.93 6.17
CA LEU A 226 -10.25 18.86 6.16
C LEU A 226 -10.24 18.02 7.45
N TYR A 227 -9.13 17.99 8.18
CA TYR A 227 -9.00 17.23 9.43
C TYR A 227 -10.00 17.72 10.48
N ALA A 228 -10.31 19.02 10.49
CA ALA A 228 -11.25 19.62 11.43
C ALA A 228 -12.70 19.14 11.24
N ARG A 229 -13.03 18.52 10.08
CA ARG A 229 -14.36 17.94 9.85
C ARG A 229 -14.55 16.60 10.57
N MET A 230 -13.47 15.89 10.88
CA MET A 230 -13.53 14.55 11.46
C MET A 230 -14.00 14.59 12.91
N SER A 231 -15.04 13.82 13.22
CA SER A 231 -15.46 13.57 14.59
C SER A 231 -14.45 12.70 15.35
N GLU A 232 -14.58 12.60 16.67
CA GLU A 232 -13.76 11.68 17.47
C GLU A 232 -14.00 10.20 17.09
N ALA A 233 -15.23 9.87 16.66
CA ALA A 233 -15.52 8.53 16.14
C ALA A 233 -14.78 8.26 14.83
N ASP A 234 -14.71 9.25 13.93
CA ASP A 234 -13.96 9.13 12.67
C ASP A 234 -12.46 8.97 12.94
N LYS A 235 -11.90 9.78 13.85
CA LYS A 235 -10.49 9.70 14.26
C LYS A 235 -10.14 8.37 14.95
N ALA A 236 -11.10 7.74 15.61
CA ALA A 236 -10.91 6.44 16.24
C ALA A 236 -10.90 5.26 15.25
N THR A 237 -11.38 5.46 14.01
CA THR A 237 -11.25 4.44 12.96
C THR A 237 -9.78 4.20 12.59
N GLU A 238 -9.48 3.06 11.97
CA GLU A 238 -8.12 2.76 11.50
C GLU A 238 -7.60 3.83 10.52
N ALA A 239 -8.41 4.25 9.55
CA ALA A 239 -8.04 5.32 8.63
C ALA A 239 -7.83 6.65 9.38
N GLY A 240 -8.70 6.96 10.36
CA GLY A 240 -8.60 8.18 11.15
C GLY A 240 -7.36 8.26 12.03
N GLN A 241 -6.90 7.13 12.58
CA GLN A 241 -5.63 7.06 13.30
C GLN A 241 -4.44 7.34 12.38
N ILE A 242 -4.44 6.78 11.17
CA ILE A 242 -3.40 7.02 10.16
C ILE A 242 -3.38 8.49 9.71
N ILE A 243 -4.56 9.04 9.40
CA ILE A 243 -4.73 10.47 9.06
C ILE A 243 -4.19 11.35 10.19
N THR A 244 -4.53 11.03 11.44
CA THR A 244 -4.04 11.76 12.62
C THR A 244 -2.52 11.71 12.73
N GLY A 245 -1.90 10.56 12.43
CA GLY A 245 -0.44 10.45 12.33
C GLY A 245 0.14 11.38 11.25
N TYR A 246 -0.46 11.42 10.06
CA TYR A 246 -0.03 12.32 8.99
C TYR A 246 -0.20 13.81 9.31
N MET A 247 -1.19 14.18 10.13
CA MET A 247 -1.35 15.57 10.57
C MET A 247 -0.26 16.00 11.56
N ASN A 248 0.29 15.04 12.31
CA ASN A 248 1.26 15.21 13.39
C ASN A 248 2.60 14.54 13.07
N LEU A 249 3.04 14.61 11.80
CA LEU A 249 4.32 14.04 11.39
C LEU A 249 5.48 14.64 12.22
N PRO A 250 6.44 13.80 12.63
CA PRO A 250 7.65 14.28 13.30
C PRO A 250 8.50 15.14 12.35
N GLU A 251 9.37 15.96 12.93
CA GLU A 251 10.42 16.64 12.16
C GLU A 251 11.34 15.61 11.50
N THR A 252 11.78 15.91 10.27
CA THR A 252 12.70 15.04 9.55
C THR A 252 14.12 15.23 10.05
N VAL A 253 14.86 14.12 10.11
CA VAL A 253 16.26 14.07 10.53
C VAL A 253 17.14 13.89 9.30
N ASN A 254 18.19 14.70 9.20
CA ASN A 254 19.20 14.64 8.13
C ASN A 254 20.56 14.21 8.68
N VAL A 255 21.50 13.92 7.78
CA VAL A 255 22.89 13.67 8.16
C VAL A 255 23.46 14.90 8.87
N GLY A 256 23.98 14.69 10.09
CA GLY A 256 24.52 15.71 10.97
C GLY A 256 23.58 16.12 12.10
N ASP A 257 22.28 15.87 11.98
CA ASP A 257 21.28 16.18 12.99
C ASP A 257 21.35 15.21 14.17
N GLU A 258 20.78 15.61 15.31
CA GLU A 258 20.53 14.71 16.44
C GLU A 258 19.52 13.63 16.03
N MET A 259 19.70 12.41 16.52
CA MET A 259 18.80 11.30 16.23
C MET A 259 17.38 11.59 16.73
N ALA A 260 16.37 11.25 15.92
CA ALA A 260 15.00 11.14 16.39
C ALA A 260 14.85 9.87 17.23
N ASP A 261 14.19 10.01 18.37
CA ASP A 261 13.84 8.90 19.25
C ASP A 261 12.31 8.75 19.30
N GLY A 262 11.83 7.61 19.77
CA GLY A 262 10.40 7.31 19.84
C GLY A 262 10.12 6.05 20.64
N ASP A 263 8.84 5.77 20.86
CA ASP A 263 8.39 4.54 21.50
C ASP A 263 8.55 3.37 20.52
N LEU A 264 9.45 2.45 20.84
CA LEU A 264 9.61 1.19 20.15
C LEU A 264 9.20 0.05 21.07
N TYR A 265 8.63 -1.02 20.53
CA TYR A 265 8.18 -2.16 21.31
C TYR A 265 9.01 -3.38 20.96
N ASP A 266 9.50 -4.08 21.99
CA ASP A 266 10.13 -5.39 21.81
C ASP A 266 9.09 -6.53 21.71
N LEU A 267 9.57 -7.76 21.56
CA LEU A 267 8.69 -8.93 21.37
C LEU A 267 7.79 -9.22 22.59
N ASP A 268 8.23 -8.82 23.78
CA ASP A 268 7.49 -8.95 25.03
C ASP A 268 6.51 -7.78 25.25
N GLY A 269 6.56 -6.77 24.38
CA GLY A 269 5.73 -5.57 24.45
C GLY A 269 6.28 -4.49 25.38
N ASN A 270 7.54 -4.60 25.83
CA ASN A 270 8.16 -3.54 26.61
C ASN A 270 8.50 -2.36 25.71
N VAL A 271 8.26 -1.14 26.22
CA VAL A 271 8.68 0.09 25.56
C VAL A 271 10.20 0.23 25.66
N ARG A 272 10.82 0.54 24.52
CA ARG A 272 12.25 0.74 24.31
C ARG A 272 12.50 2.04 23.57
N HIS A 273 13.69 2.58 23.73
CA HIS A 273 14.13 3.82 23.11
C HIS A 273 15.53 3.68 22.52
N LEU A 274 15.80 4.40 21.44
CA LEU A 274 17.13 4.45 20.82
C LEU A 274 18.14 5.13 21.76
N SER A 275 17.68 6.07 22.58
CA SER A 275 18.51 6.74 23.60
C SER A 275 19.13 5.79 24.64
N GLU A 276 18.60 4.58 24.81
CA GLU A 276 19.22 3.54 25.64
C GLU A 276 20.63 3.15 25.18
N PHE A 277 20.94 3.39 23.89
CA PHE A 277 22.21 3.00 23.29
C PHE A 277 23.18 4.17 23.06
N LYS A 278 22.89 5.36 23.59
CA LYS A 278 23.85 6.49 23.56
C LYS A 278 25.22 6.05 24.11
N GLY A 279 26.27 6.51 23.46
CA GLY A 279 27.65 6.06 23.73
C GLY A 279 28.12 4.89 22.85
N LYS A 280 27.25 4.30 22.03
CA LYS A 280 27.60 3.32 20.99
C LYS A 280 27.13 3.82 19.62
N TYR A 281 27.71 3.26 18.56
CA TYR A 281 27.10 3.37 17.25
C TYR A 281 25.75 2.64 17.24
N ILE A 282 24.75 3.20 16.57
CA ILE A 282 23.45 2.56 16.37
C ILE A 282 23.22 2.41 14.87
N LEU A 283 23.00 1.19 14.42
CA LEU A 283 22.54 0.92 13.06
C LEU A 283 21.05 0.59 13.11
N LEU A 284 20.22 1.49 12.59
CA LEU A 284 18.81 1.23 12.35
C LEU A 284 18.65 0.46 11.04
N ASP A 285 17.78 -0.54 11.04
CA ASP A 285 17.40 -1.35 9.88
C ASP A 285 15.87 -1.37 9.78
N PHE A 286 15.30 -0.60 8.87
CA PHE A 286 13.87 -0.61 8.58
C PHE A 286 13.57 -1.68 7.54
N TRP A 287 12.73 -2.65 7.90
CA TRP A 287 12.49 -3.85 7.08
C TRP A 287 11.05 -4.36 7.17
N SER A 288 10.68 -5.31 6.30
CA SER A 288 9.40 -6.05 6.35
C SER A 288 9.60 -7.47 5.84
N GLN A 289 8.79 -8.41 6.31
CA GLN A 289 8.81 -9.80 5.82
C GLN A 289 8.43 -9.94 4.34
N GLY A 290 7.66 -8.99 3.80
CA GLY A 290 7.29 -8.95 2.38
C GLY A 290 8.39 -8.41 1.47
N CYS A 291 9.46 -7.85 2.04
CA CYS A 291 10.55 -7.22 1.31
C CYS A 291 11.67 -8.22 0.99
N GLY A 292 11.74 -8.69 -0.26
CA GLY A 292 12.76 -9.63 -0.73
C GLY A 292 14.20 -9.18 -0.44
N PRO A 293 14.62 -7.96 -0.84
CA PRO A 293 15.97 -7.46 -0.54
C PRO A 293 16.28 -7.33 0.95
N CYS A 294 15.29 -7.03 1.80
CA CYS A 294 15.46 -7.01 3.25
C CYS A 294 15.81 -8.42 3.77
N LEU A 295 15.13 -9.45 3.29
CA LEU A 295 15.44 -10.83 3.69
C LEU A 295 16.82 -11.28 3.21
N GLN A 296 17.29 -10.73 2.09
CA GLN A 296 18.63 -11.01 1.57
C GLN A 296 19.75 -10.33 2.38
N SER A 297 19.44 -9.26 3.12
CA SER A 297 20.44 -8.57 3.96
C SER A 297 20.67 -9.24 5.31
N LEU A 298 19.70 -10.00 5.82
CA LEU A 298 19.76 -10.62 7.16
C LEU A 298 21.07 -11.37 7.46
N PRO A 299 21.62 -12.23 6.58
CA PRO A 299 22.88 -12.92 6.89
C PRO A 299 24.06 -11.97 7.05
N GLU A 300 24.14 -10.93 6.22
CA GLU A 300 25.23 -9.95 6.31
C GLU A 300 25.03 -9.02 7.52
N LEU A 301 23.77 -8.71 7.86
CA LEU A 301 23.42 -7.94 9.06
C LEU A 301 23.85 -8.67 10.34
N GLU A 302 23.65 -9.99 10.41
CA GLU A 302 24.14 -10.82 11.53
C GLU A 302 25.67 -10.80 11.62
N GLU A 303 26.38 -10.92 10.49
CA GLU A 303 27.84 -10.87 10.45
C GLU A 303 28.39 -9.53 10.94
N VAL A 304 27.83 -8.40 10.49
CA VAL A 304 28.28 -7.07 10.98
C VAL A 304 27.88 -6.83 12.43
N THR A 305 26.74 -7.34 12.87
CA THR A 305 26.33 -7.26 14.28
C THR A 305 27.35 -7.94 15.17
N GLU A 306 27.77 -9.16 14.82
CA GLU A 306 28.76 -9.90 15.60
C GLU A 306 30.15 -9.24 15.54
N GLN A 307 30.58 -8.81 14.35
CA GLN A 307 31.88 -8.17 14.16
C GLN A 307 32.05 -6.89 14.99
N TYR A 308 30.98 -6.10 15.14
CA TYR A 308 31.03 -4.79 15.81
C TYR A 308 30.28 -4.74 17.14
N LYS A 309 29.89 -5.87 17.75
CA LYS A 309 29.05 -5.95 18.97
C LYS A 309 29.51 -5.10 20.17
N ASN A 310 30.81 -4.82 20.27
CA ASN A 310 31.37 -3.99 21.34
C ASN A 310 31.25 -2.48 21.07
N GLN A 311 31.10 -2.08 19.80
CA GLN A 311 31.10 -0.70 19.32
C GLN A 311 29.73 -0.25 18.82
N MET A 312 28.93 -1.18 18.29
CA MET A 312 27.68 -0.93 17.59
C MET A 312 26.56 -1.80 18.14
N VAL A 313 25.35 -1.23 18.17
CA VAL A 313 24.09 -1.93 18.39
C VAL A 313 23.27 -1.85 17.12
N VAL A 314 22.70 -2.97 16.68
CA VAL A 314 21.72 -2.99 15.59
C VAL A 314 20.31 -2.98 16.18
N VAL A 315 19.43 -2.14 15.61
CA VAL A 315 18.01 -2.08 15.93
C VAL A 315 17.23 -2.28 14.63
N SER A 316 16.63 -3.47 14.47
CA SER A 316 15.81 -3.82 13.31
C SER A 316 14.35 -3.44 13.60
N ILE A 317 13.85 -2.41 12.93
CA ILE A 317 12.51 -1.84 13.09
C ILE A 317 11.60 -2.39 12.00
N SER A 318 10.71 -3.32 12.37
CA SER A 318 9.76 -3.91 11.44
C SER A 318 8.66 -2.92 11.06
N GLN A 319 8.41 -2.83 9.76
CA GLN A 319 7.30 -2.10 9.18
C GLN A 319 6.05 -2.97 9.07
N ASP A 320 6.02 -4.20 9.58
CA ASP A 320 4.84 -5.08 9.51
C ASP A 320 3.81 -4.75 10.62
N SER A 321 2.63 -5.38 10.57
CA SER A 321 1.70 -5.35 11.71
C SER A 321 2.25 -6.17 12.88
N GLU A 322 1.79 -5.87 14.11
CA GLU A 322 2.30 -6.55 15.33
C GLU A 322 2.29 -8.08 15.19
N LYS A 323 1.15 -8.63 14.77
CA LYS A 323 0.97 -10.07 14.60
C LYS A 323 1.95 -10.64 13.55
N SER A 324 1.99 -10.02 12.38
CA SER A 324 2.81 -10.43 11.24
C SER A 324 4.30 -10.42 11.60
N TRP A 325 4.74 -9.35 12.26
CA TRP A 325 6.09 -9.19 12.77
C TRP A 325 6.45 -10.27 13.80
N LYS A 326 5.67 -10.43 14.89
CA LYS A 326 5.93 -11.42 15.94
C LYS A 326 5.98 -12.85 15.39
N GLU A 327 5.02 -13.22 14.52
CA GLU A 327 4.99 -14.54 13.87
C GLU A 327 6.23 -14.78 13.01
N PHE A 328 6.68 -13.77 12.27
CA PHE A 328 7.87 -13.91 11.42
C PHE A 328 9.15 -14.06 12.21
N ILE A 329 9.35 -13.24 13.26
CA ILE A 329 10.52 -13.34 14.14
C ILE A 329 10.58 -14.72 14.78
N ALA A 330 9.47 -15.23 15.32
CA ALA A 330 9.40 -16.57 15.90
C ALA A 330 9.72 -17.67 14.89
N LYS A 331 9.19 -17.56 13.67
CA LYS A 331 9.42 -18.53 12.59
C LYS A 331 10.87 -18.55 12.11
N LYS A 332 11.51 -17.39 12.00
CA LYS A 332 12.89 -17.25 11.51
C LYS A 332 13.94 -17.32 12.61
N GLN A 333 13.51 -17.27 13.88
CA GLN A 333 14.37 -17.23 15.06
C GLN A 333 15.40 -16.10 14.98
N LEU A 334 14.98 -14.94 14.45
CA LEU A 334 15.85 -13.77 14.37
C LEU A 334 16.19 -13.30 15.80
N LYS A 335 17.44 -12.88 15.98
CA LYS A 335 17.98 -12.46 17.27
C LYS A 335 18.23 -10.95 17.30
N GLY A 336 18.60 -10.45 18.47
CA GLY A 336 18.94 -9.04 18.67
C GLY A 336 17.70 -8.17 18.90
N ASN A 337 17.87 -6.85 18.71
CA ASN A 337 16.81 -5.88 18.91
C ASN A 337 15.87 -5.86 17.71
N GLN A 338 14.95 -6.83 17.68
CA GLN A 338 13.86 -6.88 16.73
C GLN A 338 12.70 -6.10 17.35
N TRP A 339 12.41 -4.90 16.86
CA TRP A 339 11.44 -3.96 17.45
C TRP A 339 10.39 -3.51 16.41
N ASN A 340 9.30 -2.90 16.88
CA ASN A 340 8.22 -2.34 16.06
C ASN A 340 7.65 -1.09 16.73
N GLU A 341 7.22 -0.08 15.97
CA GLU A 341 6.62 1.15 16.53
C GLU A 341 5.14 0.97 16.90
N LEU A 342 4.50 -0.09 16.43
CA LEU A 342 3.04 -0.36 16.51
C LEU A 342 2.17 0.77 15.95
N LEU A 343 2.78 1.72 15.26
CA LEU A 343 2.11 2.78 14.53
C LEU A 343 1.61 2.28 13.17
N LYS A 344 0.53 2.91 12.72
CA LYS A 344 -0.07 2.68 11.41
C LYS A 344 0.37 3.77 10.44
N GLY A 345 0.50 3.39 9.17
CA GLY A 345 1.13 4.24 8.17
C GLY A 345 2.62 4.49 8.49
N ASN A 346 3.30 5.20 7.59
CA ASN A 346 4.68 5.61 7.78
C ASN A 346 4.70 6.97 8.51
N THR A 347 4.32 7.00 9.80
CA THR A 347 4.04 8.25 10.55
C THR A 347 4.97 8.48 11.75
N GLY A 348 5.75 7.47 12.16
CA GLY A 348 6.69 7.54 13.28
C GLY A 348 8.14 7.77 12.85
N LEU A 349 9.08 7.01 13.41
CA LEU A 349 10.50 7.03 13.07
C LEU A 349 10.76 6.76 11.59
N GLY A 350 9.97 5.89 10.94
CA GLY A 350 10.03 5.75 9.49
C GLY A 350 9.80 7.08 8.75
N ALA A 351 8.94 7.97 9.25
CA ALA A 351 8.78 9.32 8.72
C ALA A 351 9.93 10.25 9.10
N ALA A 352 10.35 10.24 10.37
CA ALA A 352 11.43 11.08 10.87
C ALA A 352 12.74 10.81 10.09
N TYR A 353 13.04 9.55 9.83
CA TYR A 353 14.21 9.11 9.07
C TYR A 353 13.96 9.02 7.55
N GLN A 354 12.84 9.57 7.06
CA GLN A 354 12.57 9.74 5.62
C GLN A 354 12.59 8.41 4.84
N VAL A 355 12.06 7.34 5.43
CA VAL A 355 11.98 6.01 4.82
C VAL A 355 10.95 6.03 3.69
N THR A 356 11.42 6.09 2.44
CA THR A 356 10.57 6.00 1.23
C THR A 356 10.65 4.65 0.53
N GLY A 357 11.54 3.76 0.98
CA GLY A 357 11.73 2.41 0.46
C GLY A 357 12.60 1.59 1.39
N ILE A 358 12.40 0.27 1.39
CA ILE A 358 13.09 -0.67 2.28
C ILE A 358 13.88 -1.74 1.47
N PRO A 359 15.02 -2.26 2.01
CA PRO A 359 15.57 -1.94 3.33
C PRO A 359 16.12 -0.51 3.37
N HIS A 360 15.99 0.12 4.54
CA HIS A 360 16.48 1.47 4.79
C HIS A 360 17.33 1.44 6.04
N TYR A 361 18.48 2.10 5.99
CA TYR A 361 19.45 2.07 7.07
C TYR A 361 19.85 3.46 7.50
N VAL A 362 20.02 3.62 8.81
CA VAL A 362 20.52 4.85 9.43
C VAL A 362 21.67 4.49 10.35
N MET A 363 22.81 5.13 10.16
CA MET A 363 23.94 5.02 11.07
C MET A 363 23.99 6.24 11.99
N ILE A 364 23.98 6.00 13.29
CA ILE A 364 24.03 7.02 14.33
C ILE A 364 25.34 6.85 15.12
N SER A 365 26.02 7.95 15.41
CA SER A 365 27.26 7.97 16.19
C SER A 365 27.03 7.85 17.69
N PRO A 366 28.08 7.52 18.48
CA PRO A 366 28.01 7.48 19.95
C PRO A 366 27.48 8.75 20.63
N ASP A 367 27.69 9.93 20.05
CA ASP A 367 27.17 11.20 20.56
C ASP A 367 25.70 11.45 20.18
N GLY A 368 25.07 10.55 19.42
CA GLY A 368 23.65 10.60 19.06
C GLY A 368 23.36 11.28 17.72
N LYS A 369 24.37 11.55 16.89
CA LYS A 369 24.18 12.23 15.59
C LYS A 369 24.01 11.25 14.44
N VAL A 370 23.18 11.61 13.46
CA VAL A 370 23.04 10.81 12.24
C VAL A 370 24.29 10.98 11.37
N LYS A 371 25.05 9.90 11.19
CA LYS A 371 26.23 9.85 10.32
C LYS A 371 25.89 9.59 8.86
N GLN A 372 24.89 8.75 8.59
CA GLN A 372 24.53 8.36 7.23
C GLN A 372 23.11 7.81 7.17
N ILE A 373 22.44 8.07 6.05
CA ILE A 373 21.13 7.50 5.70
C ILE A 373 21.25 6.89 4.30
N TRP A 374 20.80 5.64 4.11
CA TRP A 374 20.81 5.02 2.78
C TRP A 374 19.74 3.94 2.62
N SER A 375 19.38 3.64 1.37
CA SER A 375 18.36 2.64 1.02
C SER A 375 18.90 1.57 0.09
N GLY A 376 18.24 0.41 0.11
CA GLY A 376 18.57 -0.73 -0.72
C GLY A 376 19.68 -1.59 -0.15
N TYR A 377 19.81 -2.79 -0.71
CA TYR A 377 20.83 -3.75 -0.32
C TYR A 377 21.42 -4.44 -1.55
N GLY A 378 22.75 -4.55 -1.56
CA GLY A 378 23.50 -5.44 -2.42
C GLY A 378 24.47 -6.28 -1.60
N LYS A 379 24.78 -7.49 -2.05
CA LYS A 379 25.70 -8.40 -1.34
C LYS A 379 27.05 -7.71 -1.07
N GLY A 380 27.48 -7.66 0.19
CA GLY A 380 28.72 -7.03 0.65
C GLY A 380 28.61 -5.54 0.98
N SER A 381 27.44 -4.93 0.74
CA SER A 381 27.26 -3.48 0.91
C SER A 381 27.28 -3.04 2.37
N LEU A 382 26.70 -3.82 3.29
CA LEU A 382 26.66 -3.49 4.71
C LEU A 382 28.06 -3.54 5.33
N LYS A 383 28.83 -4.59 5.05
CA LYS A 383 30.23 -4.70 5.50
C LYS A 383 31.08 -3.55 4.99
N ALA A 384 30.94 -3.19 3.71
CA ALA A 384 31.65 -2.07 3.12
C ALA A 384 31.29 -0.76 3.84
N LYS A 385 30.00 -0.51 4.09
CA LYS A 385 29.53 0.67 4.82
C LYS A 385 30.02 0.70 6.26
N MET A 386 30.01 -0.40 6.99
CA MET A 386 30.48 -0.42 8.37
C MET A 386 31.98 -0.12 8.47
N LYS A 387 32.79 -0.62 7.53
CA LYS A 387 34.23 -0.31 7.47
C LYS A 387 34.50 1.18 7.19
N GLU A 388 33.62 1.85 6.47
CA GLU A 388 33.69 3.29 6.18
C GLU A 388 33.25 4.13 7.39
N LEU A 389 32.19 3.70 8.09
CA LEU A 389 31.47 4.53 9.06
C LEU A 389 31.90 4.33 10.51
N ILE A 390 32.48 3.17 10.86
CA ILE A 390 33.01 2.88 12.19
C ILE A 390 34.53 3.09 12.15
N GLN A 391 35.01 4.07 12.92
CA GLN A 391 36.42 4.45 13.02
C GLN A 391 37.05 3.93 14.31
#